data_AF-A0A356L8Z1-F1
#
_entry.id   AF-A0A356L8Z1-F1
#
_cell.length_a   1.000
_cell.length_b   1.000
_cell.length_c   1.000
_cell.angle_alpha   90.00
_cell.angle_beta   90.00
_cell.angle_gamma   90.00
#
_symmetry.space_group_name_H-M   'P 1'
#
loop_
_entity.id
_entity.type
_entity.pdbx_description
1 polymer ?
#
loop_
_entity_poly.entity_id
_entity_poly.type
_entity_poly.pdbx_seq_one_letter_code
_entity_poly.pdbx_strand_id
1 'polypeptide(L)'
;MQNILILSGISVVIIISIVIATLIFGINRRMHNLEKTLTYQYNLIVKIQSVLKNKSATNAVAEHAEVIYQDLLQHLIPIMAAIDVMPRATPEHPLWRALGGILDEYNKNPFVLEKLRRCIKLDSEVARSVDNYMSRADAFLQHLTTTEPEGILSATFTDGLLGQSLTFFAQARTLAAQSND
;
A
#
# COMPACT_ATOMS: atom_id res chain seq x y z
N MET A 1 -10.13 51.86 69.14
CA MET A 1 -9.32 51.99 67.91
C MET A 1 -8.52 50.73 67.58
N GLN A 2 -7.83 50.10 68.54
CA GLN A 2 -6.98 48.92 68.30
C GLN A 2 -7.71 47.70 67.69
N ASN A 3 -8.91 47.36 68.17
CA ASN A 3 -9.68 46.22 67.63
C ASN A 3 -10.17 46.45 66.19
N ILE A 4 -10.42 47.70 65.79
CA ILE A 4 -10.83 48.05 64.42
C ILE A 4 -9.64 47.93 63.47
N LEU A 5 -8.43 48.32 63.91
CA LEU A 5 -7.19 48.15 63.16
C LEU A 5 -6.85 46.67 62.94
N ILE A 6 -6.98 45.83 63.97
CA ILE A 6 -6.75 44.37 63.86
C ILE A 6 -7.75 43.74 62.89
N LEU A 7 -9.04 44.08 62.98
CA LEU A 7 -10.07 43.58 62.08
C LEU A 7 -9.81 44.01 60.62
N SER A 8 -9.38 45.25 60.41
CA SER A 8 -9.01 45.75 59.07
C SER A 8 -7.80 44.99 58.51
N GLY A 9 -6.77 44.71 59.33
CA GLY A 9 -5.60 43.94 58.91
C GLY A 9 -5.96 42.51 58.49
N ILE A 10 -6.78 41.82 59.28
CA ILE A 10 -7.25 40.45 58.95
C ILE A 10 -8.08 40.45 57.66
N SER A 11 -8.94 41.45 57.47
CA SER A 11 -9.75 41.56 56.26
C SER A 11 -8.91 41.72 54.99
N VAL A 12 -7.83 42.50 55.05
CA VAL A 12 -6.91 42.70 53.92
C VAL A 12 -6.17 41.40 53.57
N VAL A 13 -5.71 40.66 54.58
CA VAL A 13 -5.01 39.38 54.36
C VAL A 13 -5.94 38.36 53.68
N ILE A 14 -7.19 38.25 54.13
CA ILE A 14 -8.18 37.34 53.53
C ILE A 14 -8.44 37.69 52.06
N ILE A 15 -8.59 38.98 51.73
CA ILE A 15 -8.82 39.44 50.34
C ILE A 15 -7.62 39.06 49.45
N ILE A 16 -6.39 39.28 49.93
CA ILE A 16 -5.17 38.93 49.18
C ILE A 16 -5.09 37.42 48.94
N SER A 17 -5.42 36.59 49.95
CA SER A 17 -5.44 35.13 49.80
C SER A 17 -6.43 34.67 48.74
N ILE A 18 -7.63 35.29 48.67
CA ILE A 18 -8.64 34.98 47.65
C ILE A 18 -8.15 35.37 46.25
N VAL A 19 -7.47 36.51 46.12
CA VAL A 19 -6.89 36.97 44.84
C VAL A 19 -5.79 36.01 44.35
N ILE A 20 -4.93 35.53 45.25
CA ILE A 20 -3.89 34.55 44.88
C ILE A 20 -4.51 33.21 44.46
N ALA A 21 -5.50 32.71 45.20
CA ALA A 21 -6.17 31.45 44.89
C ALA A 21 -6.88 31.50 43.51
N THR A 22 -7.53 32.62 43.20
CA THR A 22 -8.19 32.82 41.89
C THR A 22 -7.20 32.92 40.74
N LEU A 23 -6.04 33.55 40.94
CA LEU A 23 -4.96 33.59 39.95
C LEU A 23 -4.38 32.19 39.66
N ILE A 24 -4.08 31.40 40.70
CA ILE A 24 -3.56 30.03 40.54
C ILE A 24 -4.57 29.16 39.80
N PHE A 25 -5.85 29.24 40.16
CA PHE A 25 -6.91 28.49 39.49
C PHE A 25 -7.06 28.90 38.01
N GLY A 26 -6.94 30.20 37.71
CA GLY A 26 -6.95 30.72 36.34
C GLY A 26 -5.79 30.21 35.49
N ILE A 27 -4.58 30.13 36.06
CA ILE A 27 -3.38 29.63 35.37
C ILE A 27 -3.50 28.12 35.10
N ASN A 28 -3.95 27.33 36.08
CA ASN A 28 -4.15 25.88 35.87
C ASN A 28 -5.17 25.59 34.77
N ARG A 29 -6.26 26.38 34.69
CA ARG A 29 -7.26 26.25 33.63
C ARG A 29 -6.70 26.62 32.25
N ARG A 30 -5.82 27.64 32.18
CA ARG A 30 -5.11 28.00 30.95
C ARG A 30 -4.10 26.93 30.52
N MET A 31 -3.34 26.36 31.46
CA MET A 31 -2.43 25.25 31.19
C MET A 31 -3.16 24.02 30.66
N HIS A 32 -4.29 23.65 31.25
CA HIS A 32 -5.09 22.52 30.78
C HIS A 32 -5.63 22.73 29.35
N ASN A 33 -6.00 23.96 28.99
CA ASN A 33 -6.44 24.30 27.63
C ASN A 33 -5.26 24.30 26.63
N LEU A 34 -4.08 24.75 27.06
CA LEU A 34 -2.86 24.67 26.25
C LEU A 34 -2.46 23.22 26.01
N GLU A 35 -2.56 22.37 27.02
CA GLU A 35 -2.30 20.93 26.92
C GLU A 35 -3.24 20.28 25.90
N LYS A 36 -4.56 20.53 25.98
CA LYS A 36 -5.52 20.06 24.96
C LYS A 36 -5.19 20.54 23.56
N THR A 37 -4.78 21.80 23.42
CA THR A 37 -4.41 22.38 22.12
C THR A 37 -3.14 21.74 21.58
N LEU A 38 -2.14 21.48 22.43
CA LEU A 38 -0.91 20.79 22.08
C LEU A 38 -1.15 19.32 21.72
N THR A 39 -2.02 18.61 22.44
CA THR A 39 -2.42 17.24 22.09
C THR A 39 -3.13 17.21 20.73
N TYR A 40 -4.01 18.18 20.47
CA TYR A 40 -4.68 18.30 19.18
C TYR A 40 -3.70 18.59 18.04
N GLN A 41 -2.75 19.52 18.24
CA GLN A 41 -1.72 19.82 17.25
C GLN A 41 -0.76 18.64 17.05
N TYR A 42 -0.38 17.93 18.11
CA TYR A 42 0.41 16.71 18.01
C TYR A 42 -0.32 15.63 17.20
N ASN A 43 -1.60 15.39 17.48
CA ASN A 43 -2.42 14.45 16.71
C ASN A 43 -2.57 14.87 15.24
N LEU A 44 -2.69 16.17 14.95
CA LEU A 44 -2.66 16.69 13.59
C LEU A 44 -1.30 16.45 12.92
N ILE A 45 -0.20 16.69 13.62
CA ILE A 45 1.16 16.44 13.11
C ILE A 45 1.35 14.95 12.81
N VAL A 46 0.90 14.06 13.70
CA VAL A 46 0.97 12.60 13.47
C VAL A 46 0.12 12.19 12.26
N LYS A 47 -1.08 12.76 12.08
CA LYS A 47 -1.91 12.52 10.89
C LYS A 47 -1.28 13.09 9.61
N ILE A 48 -0.68 14.27 9.67
CA ILE A 48 0.04 14.85 8.53
C ILE A 48 1.27 14.00 8.19
N GLN A 49 2.01 13.53 9.20
CA GLN A 49 3.13 12.61 9.02
C GLN A 49 2.69 11.27 8.44
N SER A 50 1.55 10.70 8.86
CA SER A 50 1.06 9.45 8.27
C SER A 50 0.62 9.63 6.82
N VAL A 51 -0.05 10.75 6.50
CA VAL A 51 -0.45 11.08 5.11
C VAL A 51 0.75 11.37 4.23
N LEU A 52 1.76 12.10 4.73
CA LEU A 52 3.00 12.37 3.99
C LEU A 52 3.85 11.12 3.82
N LYS A 53 3.92 10.24 4.83
CA LYS A 53 4.59 8.95 4.75
C LYS A 53 3.92 8.03 3.73
N ASN A 54 2.59 8.02 3.67
CA ASN A 54 1.85 7.35 2.60
C ASN A 54 2.19 7.97 1.25
N LYS A 55 2.11 9.29 1.07
CA LYS A 55 2.44 9.92 -0.22
C LYS A 55 3.88 9.69 -0.68
N SER A 56 4.86 9.72 0.22
CA SER A 56 6.25 9.43 -0.14
C SER A 56 6.46 7.96 -0.47
N ALA A 57 5.82 7.05 0.28
CA ALA A 57 5.84 5.62 -0.03
C ALA A 57 5.16 5.35 -1.38
N THR A 58 3.99 5.94 -1.64
CA THR A 58 3.28 5.85 -2.92
C THR A 58 4.10 6.40 -4.08
N ASN A 59 4.80 7.53 -3.91
CA ASN A 59 5.65 8.10 -4.97
C ASN A 59 6.92 7.28 -5.21
N ALA A 60 7.58 6.79 -4.16
CA ALA A 60 8.75 5.92 -4.30
C ALA A 60 8.37 4.57 -4.92
N VAL A 61 7.22 4.01 -4.53
CA VAL A 61 6.66 2.81 -5.16
C VAL A 61 6.32 3.08 -6.63
N ALA A 62 5.75 4.23 -6.98
CA ALA A 62 5.44 4.57 -8.37
C ALA A 62 6.69 4.74 -9.26
N GLU A 63 7.76 5.35 -8.73
CA GLU A 63 9.02 5.54 -9.47
C GLU A 63 9.77 4.22 -9.68
N HIS A 64 9.76 3.32 -8.68
CA HIS A 64 10.32 1.97 -8.81
C HIS A 64 9.40 1.00 -9.58
N ALA A 65 8.09 1.26 -9.61
CA ALA A 65 7.12 0.39 -10.28
C ALA A 65 7.32 0.34 -11.79
N GLU A 66 7.71 1.44 -12.44
CA GLU A 66 7.92 1.45 -13.89
C GLU A 66 9.04 0.48 -14.32
N VAL A 67 10.16 0.46 -13.59
CA VAL A 67 11.27 -0.48 -13.84
C VAL A 67 10.80 -1.92 -13.65
N ILE A 68 10.02 -2.17 -12.59
CA ILE A 68 9.45 -3.49 -12.31
C ILE A 68 8.45 -3.88 -13.40
N TYR A 69 7.62 -2.96 -13.88
CA TYR A 69 6.64 -3.24 -14.93
C TYR A 69 7.29 -3.54 -16.27
N GLN A 70 8.37 -2.85 -16.62
CA GLN A 70 9.14 -3.13 -17.84
C GLN A 70 9.83 -4.49 -17.74
N ASP A 71 10.40 -4.83 -16.59
CA ASP A 71 11.00 -6.14 -16.32
C ASP A 71 9.96 -7.27 -16.40
N LEU A 72 8.79 -7.11 -15.77
CA LEU A 72 7.68 -8.06 -15.90
C LEU A 72 7.22 -8.22 -17.36
N LEU A 73 7.08 -7.11 -18.09
CA LEU A 73 6.69 -7.13 -19.50
C LEU A 73 7.71 -7.89 -20.36
N GLN A 74 9.00 -7.75 -20.08
CA GLN A 74 10.05 -8.44 -20.83
C GLN A 74 9.91 -9.97 -20.78
N HIS A 75 9.46 -10.51 -19.64
CA HIS A 75 9.19 -11.95 -19.51
C HIS A 75 7.87 -12.38 -20.15
N LEU A 76 6.91 -11.47 -20.36
CA LEU A 76 5.63 -11.77 -21.01
C LEU A 76 5.71 -11.84 -22.53
N ILE A 77 6.60 -11.09 -23.17
CA ILE A 77 6.78 -11.09 -24.63
C ILE A 77 6.99 -12.51 -25.20
N PRO A 78 7.97 -13.31 -24.72
CA PRO A 78 8.18 -14.66 -25.25
C PRO A 78 6.99 -15.58 -24.95
N ILE A 79 6.31 -15.40 -23.81
CA ILE A 79 5.12 -16.17 -23.45
C ILE A 79 4.00 -15.91 -24.48
N MET A 80 3.69 -14.64 -24.73
CA MET A 80 2.65 -14.23 -25.68
C MET A 80 2.93 -14.71 -27.10
N ALA A 81 4.18 -14.62 -27.54
CA ALA A 81 4.61 -15.13 -28.84
C ALA A 81 4.41 -16.65 -28.94
N ALA A 82 4.73 -17.40 -27.88
CA ALA A 82 4.60 -18.86 -27.85
C ALA A 82 3.15 -19.34 -27.90
N ILE A 83 2.21 -18.62 -27.28
CA ILE A 83 0.78 -18.98 -27.27
C ILE A 83 -0.04 -18.30 -28.38
N ASP A 84 0.62 -17.48 -29.21
CA ASP A 84 0.04 -16.70 -30.30
C ASP A 84 -1.09 -15.76 -29.82
N VAL A 85 -0.76 -14.92 -28.84
CA VAL A 85 -1.70 -13.94 -28.27
C VAL A 85 -1.17 -12.52 -28.47
N MET A 86 -2.04 -11.63 -28.94
CA MET A 86 -1.75 -10.20 -29.07
C MET A 86 -2.17 -9.42 -27.82
N PRO A 87 -1.48 -8.32 -27.49
CA PRO A 87 -1.89 -7.44 -26.40
C PRO A 87 -3.20 -6.73 -26.73
N ARG A 88 -3.93 -6.29 -25.70
CA ARG A 88 -5.12 -5.45 -25.88
C ARG A 88 -4.80 -4.16 -26.64
N ALA A 89 -5.69 -3.76 -27.54
CA ALA A 89 -5.64 -2.46 -28.23
C ALA A 89 -6.29 -1.36 -27.38
N THR A 90 -5.84 -1.19 -26.13
CA THR A 90 -6.34 -0.21 -25.16
C THR A 90 -5.26 0.84 -24.83
N PRO A 91 -5.63 2.03 -24.34
CA PRO A 91 -4.67 3.05 -23.89
C PRO A 91 -4.01 2.71 -22.53
N GLU A 92 -4.11 1.47 -22.07
CA GLU A 92 -3.53 1.00 -20.79
C GLU A 92 -2.00 0.86 -20.88
N HIS A 93 -1.36 0.76 -19.72
CA HIS A 93 0.08 0.47 -19.63
C HIS A 93 0.42 -0.85 -20.37
N PRO A 94 1.56 -0.94 -21.11
CA PRO A 94 1.91 -2.12 -21.90
C PRO A 94 1.83 -3.46 -21.17
N LEU A 95 2.23 -3.51 -19.90
CA LEU A 95 2.09 -4.69 -19.03
C LEU A 95 0.63 -5.16 -18.92
N TRP A 96 -0.30 -4.24 -18.64
CA TRP A 96 -1.72 -4.55 -18.48
C TRP A 96 -2.37 -4.98 -19.79
N ARG A 97 -1.95 -4.40 -20.91
CA ARG A 97 -2.39 -4.84 -22.23
C ARG A 97 -1.94 -6.25 -22.55
N ALA A 98 -0.68 -6.59 -22.23
CA ALA A 98 -0.10 -7.90 -22.43
C ALA A 98 -0.83 -8.96 -21.60
N LEU A 99 -0.88 -8.78 -20.28
CA LEU A 99 -1.57 -9.69 -19.37
C LEU A 99 -3.07 -9.77 -19.63
N GLY A 100 -3.68 -8.62 -19.90
CA GLY A 100 -5.09 -8.53 -20.24
C GLY A 100 -5.41 -9.29 -21.53
N GLY A 101 -4.52 -9.24 -22.52
CA GLY A 101 -4.65 -10.02 -23.75
C GLY A 101 -4.61 -11.53 -23.48
N ILE A 102 -3.66 -12.00 -22.67
CA ILE A 102 -3.55 -13.42 -22.29
C ILE A 102 -4.81 -13.90 -21.55
N LEU A 103 -5.25 -13.16 -20.53
CA LEU A 103 -6.40 -13.55 -19.72
C LEU A 103 -7.72 -13.43 -20.47
N ASP A 104 -7.88 -12.42 -21.33
CA ASP A 104 -9.05 -12.31 -22.19
C ASP A 104 -9.11 -13.47 -23.18
N GLU A 105 -7.98 -13.85 -23.78
CA GLU A 105 -7.94 -14.96 -24.71
C GLU A 105 -8.19 -16.29 -24.01
N TYR A 106 -7.68 -16.46 -22.78
CA TYR A 106 -8.00 -17.61 -21.94
C TYR A 106 -9.49 -17.66 -21.57
N ASN A 107 -10.08 -16.52 -21.21
CA ASN A 107 -11.52 -16.43 -20.87
C ASN A 107 -12.42 -16.76 -22.07
N LYS A 108 -12.01 -16.39 -23.29
CA LYS A 108 -12.70 -16.79 -24.52
C LYS A 108 -12.46 -18.25 -24.88
N ASN A 109 -11.23 -18.73 -24.67
CA ASN A 109 -10.77 -20.04 -25.07
C ASN A 109 -9.86 -20.68 -23.99
N PRO A 110 -10.42 -21.57 -23.15
CA PRO A 110 -9.64 -22.26 -22.12
C PRO A 110 -8.45 -23.07 -22.66
N PHE A 111 -8.45 -23.41 -23.95
CA PHE A 111 -7.33 -24.11 -24.61
C PHE A 111 -6.02 -23.30 -24.60
N VAL A 112 -6.06 -21.98 -24.35
CA VAL A 112 -4.86 -21.16 -24.17
C VAL A 112 -3.99 -21.69 -23.01
N LEU A 113 -4.60 -22.19 -21.94
CA LEU A 113 -3.88 -22.83 -20.84
C LEU A 113 -3.13 -24.09 -21.30
N GLU A 114 -3.75 -24.90 -22.16
CA GLU A 114 -3.14 -26.11 -22.72
C GLU A 114 -2.03 -25.77 -23.71
N LYS A 115 -2.19 -24.71 -24.52
CA LYS A 115 -1.10 -24.18 -25.36
C LYS A 115 0.09 -23.80 -24.50
N LEU A 116 -0.12 -22.99 -23.47
CA LEU A 116 0.93 -22.56 -22.57
C LEU A 116 1.61 -23.75 -21.88
N ARG A 117 0.84 -24.72 -21.37
CA ARG A 117 1.37 -25.95 -20.78
C ARG A 117 2.34 -26.68 -21.72
N ARG A 118 1.96 -26.84 -23.00
CA ARG A 118 2.81 -27.47 -24.01
C ARG A 118 4.07 -26.64 -24.27
N CYS A 119 3.95 -25.33 -24.41
CA CYS A 119 5.10 -24.44 -24.59
C CYS A 119 6.06 -24.53 -23.40
N ILE A 120 5.57 -24.54 -22.15
CA ILE A 120 6.40 -24.73 -20.95
C ILE A 120 7.13 -26.09 -20.98
N LYS A 121 6.51 -27.14 -21.51
CA LYS A 121 7.13 -28.48 -21.58
C LYS A 121 8.15 -28.61 -22.71
N LEU A 122 7.92 -27.95 -23.84
CA LEU A 122 8.69 -28.10 -25.07
C LEU A 122 9.77 -27.04 -25.25
N ASP A 123 9.58 -25.85 -24.66
CA ASP A 123 10.45 -24.70 -24.81
C ASP A 123 10.97 -24.23 -23.45
N SER A 124 12.26 -24.45 -23.23
CA SER A 124 12.95 -24.06 -22.00
C SER A 124 13.04 -22.54 -21.80
N GLU A 125 13.00 -21.75 -22.87
CA GLU A 125 12.99 -20.28 -22.77
C GLU A 125 11.64 -19.82 -22.23
N VAL A 126 10.54 -20.34 -22.78
CA VAL A 126 9.19 -20.04 -22.30
C VAL A 126 9.03 -20.48 -20.84
N ALA A 127 9.51 -21.67 -20.49
CA ALA A 127 9.48 -22.14 -19.09
C ALA A 127 10.24 -21.18 -18.15
N ARG A 128 11.45 -20.75 -18.54
CA ARG A 128 12.25 -19.80 -17.76
C ARG A 128 11.56 -18.44 -17.66
N SER A 129 10.95 -17.95 -18.73
CA SER A 129 10.21 -16.70 -18.72
C SER A 129 8.99 -16.74 -17.80
N VAL A 130 8.26 -17.86 -17.79
CA VAL A 130 7.15 -18.09 -16.85
C VAL A 130 7.65 -18.07 -15.40
N ASP A 131 8.71 -18.83 -15.10
CA ASP A 131 9.27 -18.91 -13.75
C ASP A 131 9.81 -17.55 -13.28
N ASN A 132 10.51 -16.82 -14.15
CA ASN A 132 11.03 -15.48 -13.86
C ASN A 132 9.90 -14.46 -13.64
N TYR A 133 8.87 -14.50 -14.48
CA TYR A 133 7.69 -13.65 -14.32
C TYR A 133 7.03 -13.91 -12.96
N MET A 134 6.76 -15.19 -12.65
CA MET A 134 6.12 -15.58 -11.40
C MET A 134 6.93 -15.12 -10.18
N SER A 135 8.25 -15.36 -10.19
CA SER A 135 9.12 -14.94 -9.08
C SER A 135 9.16 -13.43 -8.89
N ARG A 136 9.25 -12.65 -9.98
CA ARG A 136 9.33 -11.18 -9.92
C ARG A 136 7.99 -10.56 -9.52
N ALA A 137 6.88 -11.08 -10.04
CA ALA A 137 5.55 -10.61 -9.69
C ALA A 137 5.21 -10.93 -8.23
N ASP A 138 5.55 -12.12 -7.74
CA ASP A 138 5.36 -12.50 -6.33
C ASP A 138 6.22 -11.63 -5.41
N ALA A 139 7.50 -11.42 -5.73
CA ALA A 139 8.38 -10.53 -4.97
C ALA A 139 7.84 -9.08 -4.91
N PHE A 140 7.28 -8.58 -6.02
CA PHE A 140 6.65 -7.27 -6.06
C PHE A 140 5.40 -7.21 -5.18
N LEU A 141 4.52 -8.21 -5.24
CA LEU A 141 3.33 -8.28 -4.39
C LEU A 141 3.69 -8.40 -2.91
N GLN A 142 4.71 -9.19 -2.57
CA GLN A 142 5.21 -9.29 -1.19
C GLN A 142 5.79 -7.96 -0.71
N HIS A 143 6.55 -7.26 -1.55
CA HIS A 143 7.07 -5.93 -1.21
C HIS A 143 5.94 -4.92 -0.99
N LEU A 144 4.92 -4.90 -1.86
CA LEU A 144 3.74 -4.06 -1.70
C LEU A 144 2.98 -4.38 -0.42
N THR A 145 2.75 -5.66 -0.13
CA THR A 145 2.00 -6.10 1.06
C THR A 145 2.79 -5.86 2.34
N THR A 146 4.12 -5.93 2.32
CA THR A 146 4.95 -5.60 3.48
C THR A 146 5.00 -4.09 3.73
N THR A 147 4.99 -3.29 2.65
CA THR A 147 5.09 -1.82 2.74
C THR A 147 3.75 -1.18 3.09
N GLU A 148 2.64 -1.70 2.54
CA GLU A 148 1.27 -1.23 2.78
C GLU A 148 0.29 -2.42 2.92
N PRO A 149 0.29 -3.14 4.06
CA PRO A 149 -0.50 -4.36 4.25
C PRO A 149 -2.02 -4.16 4.22
N GLU A 150 -2.51 -2.98 4.60
CA GLU A 150 -3.93 -2.58 4.48
C GLU A 150 -4.14 -1.53 3.37
N GLY A 151 -3.15 -1.36 2.49
CA GLY A 151 -3.21 -0.39 1.40
C GLY A 151 -4.16 -0.85 0.30
N ILE A 152 -4.98 0.07 -0.21
CA ILE A 152 -5.86 -0.17 -1.37
C ILE A 152 -5.05 -0.72 -2.56
N LEU A 153 -3.79 -0.30 -2.71
CA LEU A 153 -2.90 -0.77 -3.76
C LEU A 153 -2.56 -2.26 -3.63
N SER A 154 -2.20 -2.74 -2.44
CA SER A 154 -1.89 -4.16 -2.22
C SER A 154 -3.09 -5.06 -2.54
N ALA A 155 -4.28 -4.70 -2.06
CA ALA A 155 -5.52 -5.43 -2.39
C ALA A 155 -5.83 -5.37 -3.90
N THR A 156 -5.70 -4.19 -4.53
CA THR A 156 -5.97 -4.02 -5.96
C THR A 156 -5.04 -4.84 -6.85
N PHE A 157 -3.75 -4.94 -6.52
CA PHE A 157 -2.80 -5.75 -7.31
C PHE A 157 -2.96 -7.25 -7.06
N THR A 158 -3.28 -7.64 -5.81
CA THR A 158 -3.44 -9.05 -5.43
C THR A 158 -4.73 -9.65 -6.01
N ASP A 159 -5.85 -8.94 -5.93
CA ASP A 159 -7.14 -9.42 -6.47
C ASP A 159 -7.31 -9.08 -7.96
N GLY A 160 -6.47 -8.18 -8.46
CA GLY A 160 -6.50 -7.69 -9.83
C GLY A 160 -5.73 -8.57 -10.82
N LEU A 161 -5.35 -7.92 -11.91
CA LEU A 161 -4.85 -8.57 -13.11
C LEU A 161 -3.48 -9.26 -12.88
N LEU A 162 -2.67 -8.73 -11.97
CA LEU A 162 -1.38 -9.30 -11.58
C LEU A 162 -1.58 -10.62 -10.80
N GLY A 163 -2.42 -10.66 -9.77
CA GLY A 163 -2.70 -11.90 -9.03
C GLY A 163 -3.42 -12.98 -9.85
N GLN A 164 -4.35 -12.59 -10.73
CA GLN A 164 -4.98 -13.51 -11.67
C GLN A 164 -3.95 -14.13 -12.63
N SER A 165 -3.01 -13.34 -13.13
CA SER A 165 -1.93 -13.85 -13.98
C SER A 165 -1.02 -14.85 -13.27
N LEU A 166 -0.70 -14.61 -11.99
CA LEU A 166 0.10 -15.54 -11.18
C LEU A 166 -0.62 -16.89 -11.03
N THR A 167 -1.92 -16.86 -10.79
CA THR A 167 -2.74 -18.07 -10.68
C THR A 167 -2.77 -18.84 -12.00
N PHE A 168 -2.98 -18.14 -13.11
CA PHE A 168 -2.96 -18.73 -14.45
C PHE A 168 -1.61 -19.39 -14.78
N PHE A 169 -0.50 -18.69 -14.56
CA PHE A 169 0.83 -19.22 -14.83
C PHE A 169 1.22 -20.38 -13.89
N ALA A 170 0.84 -20.30 -12.61
CA ALA A 170 1.03 -21.39 -11.67
C ALA A 170 0.28 -22.65 -12.11
N GLN A 171 -0.98 -22.50 -12.53
CA GLN A 171 -1.78 -23.62 -13.05
C GLN A 171 -1.12 -24.25 -14.28
N ALA A 172 -0.67 -23.43 -15.25
CA ALA A 172 0.03 -23.92 -16.43
C ALA A 172 1.30 -24.70 -16.07
N ARG A 173 2.05 -24.21 -15.07
CA ARG A 173 3.29 -24.83 -14.59
C ARG A 173 3.03 -26.17 -13.91
N THR A 174 2.03 -26.23 -13.04
CA THR A 174 1.61 -27.47 -12.36
C THR A 174 1.16 -28.52 -13.38
N LEU A 175 0.36 -28.13 -14.37
CA LEU A 175 -0.07 -29.04 -15.44
C LEU A 175 1.10 -29.54 -16.30
N ALA A 176 2.12 -28.71 -16.54
CA ALA A 176 3.30 -29.11 -17.28
C ALA A 176 4.14 -30.13 -16.50
N ALA A 177 4.20 -30.02 -15.17
CA ALA A 177 4.92 -30.93 -14.28
C ALA A 177 4.20 -32.28 -14.06
N GLN A 178 2.87 -32.31 -14.10
CA GLN A 178 2.06 -33.52 -13.84
C GLN A 178 2.02 -34.53 -15.01
N SER A 179 2.36 -34.13 -16.23
CA SER A 179 2.21 -34.95 -17.44
C SER A 179 3.37 -35.93 -17.66
N ASN A 180 3.75 -36.68 -16.62
CA ASN A 180 4.78 -37.72 -16.66
C ASN A 180 4.23 -39.14 -16.40
N ASP A 181 2.95 -39.37 -16.71
CA ASP A 181 2.36 -40.70 -16.90
C ASP A 181 1.80 -40.83 -18.32
#